data_AF-A0A350XWI6-F1
#
_entry.id   AF-A0A350XWI6-F1
#
_cell.length_a   1.000
_cell.length_b   1.000
_cell.length_c   1.000
_cell.angle_alpha   90.00
_cell.angle_beta   90.00
_cell.angle_gamma   90.00
#
_symmetry.space_group_name_H-M   'P 1'
#
loop_
_entity.id
_entity.type
_entity.pdbx_description
1 polymer ?
#
loop_
_entity_poly.entity_id
_entity_poly.type
_entity_poly.pdbx_seq_one_letter_code
_entity_poly.pdbx_strand_id
1 'polypeptide(L)'
;MKDNLKWTKSKIFLIGFNCVLCVAIVVSAMMIVIDKSRIKNGAVYVPADGEEATTAPSNANSSAESGKARLMFAGDNVVYKTLYSQANEKAGGSGYDFSASYDGLKDIISQSDLAVISQNTVMDDKNELSAAPAFNTPDQMLDKLIGLGFDVFNQANDHITDMGLSGIINDIAL
;
A
#
# COMPACT_ATOMS: atom_id res chain seq x y z
N MET A 1 11.60 37.43 55.62
CA MET A 1 12.48 37.91 54.55
C MET A 1 11.82 37.53 53.22
N LYS A 2 11.59 38.50 52.33
CA LYS A 2 11.03 38.24 50.99
C LYS A 2 12.18 37.77 50.10
N ASP A 3 12.21 36.49 49.78
CA ASP A 3 13.19 35.91 48.87
C ASP A 3 12.90 36.38 47.44
N ASN A 4 13.65 37.38 46.99
CA ASN A 4 13.57 37.90 45.63
C ASN A 4 14.27 36.91 44.68
N LEU A 5 13.55 35.87 44.26
CA LEU A 5 14.02 34.90 43.30
C LEU A 5 14.27 35.59 41.94
N LYS A 6 15.52 35.99 41.67
CA LYS A 6 15.91 36.56 40.38
C LYS A 6 15.98 35.46 39.32
N TRP A 7 14.95 35.40 38.47
CA TRP A 7 14.89 34.47 37.34
C TRP A 7 15.85 34.91 36.23
N THR A 8 16.88 34.10 35.98
CA THR A 8 17.79 34.34 34.85
C THR A 8 17.19 33.77 33.57
N LYS A 9 17.48 34.39 32.43
CA LYS A 9 16.99 33.93 31.11
C LYS A 9 17.31 32.44 30.86
N SER A 10 18.45 31.95 31.36
CA SER A 10 18.85 30.54 31.30
C SER A 10 17.93 29.61 32.13
N LYS A 11 17.48 30.04 33.32
CA LYS A 11 16.53 29.26 34.14
C LYS A 11 15.14 29.22 33.52
N ILE A 12 14.68 30.34 32.95
CA ILE A 12 13.41 30.40 32.21
C ILE A 12 13.48 29.48 30.98
N PHE A 13 14.59 29.51 30.24
CA PHE A 13 14.80 28.65 29.09
C PHE A 13 14.83 27.15 29.47
N LEU A 14 15.57 26.79 30.52
CA LEU A 14 15.65 25.40 31.00
C LEU A 14 14.27 24.89 31.44
N ILE A 15 13.48 25.70 32.13
CA ILE A 15 12.14 25.32 32.56
C ILE A 15 11.21 25.18 31.35
N GLY A 16 11.24 26.12 30.40
CA GLY A 16 10.48 26.01 29.16
C GLY A 16 10.84 24.77 28.34
N PHE A 17 12.13 24.47 28.19
CA PHE A 17 12.60 23.28 27.47
C PHE A 17 12.17 21.98 28.16
N ASN A 18 12.30 21.88 29.49
CA ASN A 18 11.84 20.71 30.23
C ASN A 18 10.32 20.57 30.19
N CYS A 19 9.55 21.66 30.24
CA CYS A 19 8.10 21.61 30.08
C CYS A 19 7.69 21.10 28.69
N VAL A 20 8.34 21.58 27.62
CA VAL A 20 8.08 21.09 26.25
C VAL A 20 8.44 19.61 26.11
N LEU A 21 9.58 19.19 26.68
CA LEU A 21 10.00 17.79 26.67
C LEU A 21 9.01 16.89 27.42
N CYS A 22 8.53 17.30 28.60
CA CYS A 22 7.52 16.57 29.36
C CYS A 22 6.20 16.44 28.57
N VAL A 23 5.74 17.50 27.92
CA VAL A 23 4.53 17.46 27.09
C VAL A 23 4.72 16.50 25.91
N ALA A 24 5.87 16.54 25.23
CA ALA A 24 6.17 15.64 24.11
C ALA A 24 6.17 14.15 24.54
N ILE A 25 6.74 13.85 25.71
CA ILE A 25 6.74 12.48 26.27
C ILE A 25 5.31 12.02 26.58
N VAL A 26 4.49 12.87 27.20
CA VAL A 26 3.09 12.53 27.52
C VAL A 26 2.27 12.31 26.25
N VAL A 27 2.41 13.18 25.25
CA VAL A 27 1.70 13.04 23.96
C VAL A 27 2.12 11.75 23.25
N SER A 28 3.41 11.43 23.22
CA SER A 28 3.92 10.19 22.63
C SER A 28 3.37 8.95 23.36
N ALA A 29 3.36 8.95 24.69
CA ALA A 29 2.79 7.86 25.48
C ALA A 29 1.28 7.69 25.25
N MET A 30 0.53 8.79 25.13
CA MET A 30 -0.90 8.75 24.80
C MET A 30 -1.14 8.18 23.40
N MET A 31 -0.34 8.57 22.39
CA MET A 31 -0.46 8.03 21.03
C MET A 31 -0.22 6.52 20.99
N ILE A 32 0.78 6.01 21.74
CA ILE A 32 1.06 4.57 21.86
C ILE A 32 -0.13 3.83 22.51
N VAL A 33 -0.78 4.41 23.51
CA VAL A 33 -1.95 3.82 24.17
C VAL A 33 -3.16 3.80 23.24
N ILE A 34 -3.40 4.89 22.51
CA ILE A 34 -4.48 4.98 21.52
C ILE A 34 -4.27 3.92 20.44
N ASP A 35 -3.06 3.79 19.90
CA ASP A 35 -2.74 2.82 18.86
C ASP A 35 -2.95 1.37 19.35
N LYS A 36 -2.44 1.03 20.54
CA LYS A 36 -2.70 -0.29 21.17
C LYS A 36 -4.18 -0.55 21.43
N SER A 37 -4.97 0.48 21.77
CA SER A 37 -6.41 0.34 21.96
C SER A 37 -7.15 0.07 20.65
N ARG A 38 -6.71 0.69 19.54
CA ARG A 38 -7.24 0.45 18.19
C ARG A 38 -6.93 -0.97 17.70
N ILE A 39 -5.70 -1.46 17.96
CA ILE A 39 -5.31 -2.83 17.64
C ILE A 39 -6.08 -3.85 18.47
N LYS A 40 -6.26 -3.63 19.79
CA LYS A 40 -6.98 -4.57 20.66
C LYS A 40 -8.47 -4.65 20.37
N ASN A 41 -9.08 -3.54 19.96
CA ASN A 41 -10.51 -3.49 19.70
C ASN A 41 -10.88 -3.95 18.29
N GLY A 42 -9.90 -4.15 17.40
CA GLY A 42 -10.10 -4.45 15.99
C GLY A 42 -10.84 -3.29 15.32
N ALA A 43 -10.18 -2.56 14.43
CA ALA A 43 -10.90 -1.59 13.60
C ALA A 43 -11.82 -2.37 12.65
N VAL A 44 -13.04 -2.68 13.11
CA VAL A 44 -14.11 -3.19 12.28
C VAL A 44 -14.63 -1.98 11.51
N TYR A 45 -14.39 -1.99 10.21
CA TYR A 45 -15.07 -1.08 9.29
C TYR A 45 -16.57 -1.35 9.36
N VAL A 46 -17.33 -0.39 9.89
CA VAL A 46 -18.78 -0.37 9.81
C VAL A 46 -19.14 0.61 8.70
N PRO A 47 -19.72 0.18 7.58
CA PRO A 47 -20.19 1.09 6.54
C PRO A 47 -21.15 2.12 7.14
N ALA A 48 -21.07 3.37 6.67
CA ALA A 48 -21.86 4.49 7.18
C ALA A 48 -23.32 4.48 6.67
N ASP A 49 -23.69 3.43 5.95
CA ASP A 49 -24.89 3.30 5.16
C ASP A 49 -25.51 1.98 5.58
N GLY A 50 -26.57 2.04 6.39
CA GLY A 50 -27.35 0.87 6.75
C GLY A 50 -28.04 0.31 5.50
N GLU A 51 -27.37 -0.56 4.77
CA GLU A 51 -28.04 -1.48 3.85
C GLU A 51 -28.75 -2.53 4.69
N GLU A 52 -30.03 -2.26 4.92
CA GLU A 52 -30.98 -3.20 5.49
C GLU A 52 -30.99 -4.43 4.59
N ALA A 53 -30.42 -5.54 5.09
CA ALA A 53 -30.39 -6.81 4.39
C ALA A 53 -31.83 -7.24 4.08
N THR A 54 -32.24 -7.05 2.83
CA THR A 54 -33.53 -7.50 2.34
C THR A 54 -33.51 -9.03 2.32
N THR A 55 -34.18 -9.65 3.29
CA THR A 55 -34.37 -11.09 3.36
C THR A 55 -35.36 -11.54 2.29
N ALA A 56 -34.84 -11.85 1.10
CA ALA A 56 -35.60 -12.60 0.10
C ALA A 56 -36.00 -13.99 0.66
N PRO A 57 -37.19 -14.53 0.35
CA PRO A 57 -37.58 -15.83 0.85
C PRO A 57 -36.67 -16.92 0.29
N SER A 58 -36.00 -17.64 1.19
CA SER A 58 -35.18 -18.80 0.85
C SER A 58 -36.08 -19.94 0.38
N ASN A 59 -36.11 -20.18 -0.93
CA ASN A 59 -36.52 -21.47 -1.47
C ASN A 59 -35.42 -22.48 -1.12
N ALA A 60 -35.60 -23.13 0.03
CA ALA A 60 -34.77 -24.23 0.50
C ALA A 60 -35.03 -25.48 -0.35
N ASN A 61 -34.46 -25.52 -1.56
CA ASN A 61 -34.31 -26.75 -2.35
C ASN A 61 -33.26 -26.65 -3.47
N SER A 62 -32.13 -25.99 -3.21
CA SER A 62 -30.90 -26.26 -3.96
C SER A 62 -29.94 -27.00 -3.04
N SER A 63 -29.69 -28.28 -3.31
CA SER A 63 -28.50 -28.94 -2.79
C SER A 63 -27.30 -28.08 -3.21
N ALA A 64 -26.65 -27.40 -2.27
CA ALA A 64 -25.48 -26.60 -2.57
C ALA A 64 -24.40 -27.54 -3.11
N GLU A 65 -24.23 -27.54 -4.44
CA GLU A 65 -23.11 -28.18 -5.11
C GLU A 65 -21.84 -27.58 -4.48
N SER A 66 -20.98 -28.44 -3.93
CA SER A 66 -19.70 -28.02 -3.37
C SER A 66 -18.80 -27.51 -4.50
N GLY A 67 -18.72 -26.19 -4.66
CA GLY A 67 -17.83 -25.54 -5.62
C GLY A 67 -16.37 -25.67 -5.22
N LYS A 68 -15.48 -25.76 -6.21
CA LYS A 68 -14.03 -25.63 -6.02
C LYS A 68 -13.57 -24.36 -6.73
N ALA A 69 -12.61 -23.67 -6.13
CA ALA A 69 -11.90 -22.56 -6.73
C ALA A 69 -10.39 -22.77 -6.55
N ARG A 70 -9.60 -22.42 -7.56
CA ARG A 70 -8.16 -22.36 -7.52
C ARG A 70 -7.71 -20.91 -7.49
N LEU A 71 -7.01 -20.56 -6.42
CA LEU A 71 -6.42 -19.23 -6.25
C LEU A 71 -4.92 -19.31 -6.51
N MET A 72 -4.37 -18.34 -7.23
CA MET A 72 -2.93 -18.14 -7.40
C MET A 72 -2.50 -16.85 -6.71
N PHE A 73 -1.40 -16.90 -5.97
CA PHE A 73 -0.81 -15.74 -5.31
C PHE A 73 0.65 -15.62 -5.74
N ALA A 74 0.98 -14.56 -6.47
CA ALA A 74 2.34 -14.13 -6.73
C ALA A 74 2.81 -13.18 -5.62
N GLY A 75 4.09 -13.29 -5.28
CA GLY A 75 4.75 -12.39 -4.32
C GLY A 75 5.03 -11.02 -4.93
N ASP A 76 6.04 -10.34 -4.38
CA ASP A 76 6.37 -8.97 -4.76
C ASP A 76 6.86 -8.86 -6.19
N ASN A 77 6.20 -8.00 -6.95
CA ASN A 77 6.64 -7.50 -8.23
C ASN A 77 7.39 -6.19 -8.01
N VAL A 78 8.72 -6.25 -8.01
CA VAL A 78 9.59 -5.08 -7.82
C VAL A 78 10.41 -4.82 -9.08
N VAL A 79 10.33 -3.60 -9.61
CA VAL A 79 11.10 -3.21 -10.80
C VAL A 79 12.37 -2.47 -10.41
N TYR A 80 13.48 -3.19 -10.44
CA TYR A 80 14.81 -2.59 -10.31
C TYR A 80 15.27 -1.94 -11.62
N LYS A 81 16.28 -1.06 -11.51
CA LYS A 81 16.88 -0.36 -12.65
C LYS A 81 17.21 -1.28 -13.83
N THR A 82 17.80 -2.44 -13.55
CA THR A 82 18.15 -3.42 -14.59
C THR A 82 16.92 -3.88 -15.38
N LEU A 83 15.77 -4.08 -14.73
CA LEU A 83 14.56 -4.58 -15.37
C LEU A 83 13.92 -3.54 -16.29
N TYR A 84 13.72 -2.30 -15.84
CA TYR A 84 13.18 -1.29 -16.75
C TYR A 84 14.19 -0.92 -17.85
N SER A 85 15.51 -0.98 -17.62
CA SER A 85 16.50 -0.76 -18.69
C SER A 85 16.36 -1.82 -19.78
N GLN A 86 16.24 -3.09 -19.41
CA GLN A 86 15.99 -4.19 -20.35
C GLN A 86 14.65 -4.02 -21.07
N ALA A 87 13.60 -3.61 -20.34
CA ALA A 87 12.28 -3.36 -20.91
C ALA A 87 12.31 -2.20 -21.93
N ASN A 88 13.05 -1.13 -21.66
CA ASN A 88 13.20 0.01 -22.55
C ASN A 88 14.00 -0.34 -23.81
N GLU A 89 15.12 -1.06 -23.65
CA GLU A 89 15.91 -1.58 -24.77
C GLU A 89 15.05 -2.47 -25.67
N LYS A 90 14.26 -3.36 -25.08
CA LYS A 90 13.34 -4.24 -25.80
C LYS A 90 12.23 -3.49 -26.55
N ALA A 91 11.78 -2.36 -26.01
CA ALA A 91 10.82 -1.46 -26.67
C ALA A 91 11.48 -0.56 -27.74
N GLY A 92 12.77 -0.72 -28.04
CA GLY A 92 13.48 0.10 -29.03
C GLY A 92 13.81 1.51 -28.53
N GLY A 93 13.89 1.70 -27.21
CA GLY A 93 14.21 2.99 -26.57
C GLY A 93 13.02 3.92 -26.38
N SER A 94 11.82 3.55 -26.81
CA SER A 94 10.59 4.31 -26.62
C SER A 94 9.56 3.48 -25.86
N GLY A 95 9.28 3.85 -24.61
CA GLY A 95 8.43 3.07 -23.71
C GLY A 95 9.14 1.87 -23.10
N TYR A 96 8.36 0.91 -22.60
CA TYR A 96 8.84 -0.25 -21.84
C TYR A 96 8.08 -1.51 -22.24
N ASP A 97 8.80 -2.57 -22.60
CA ASP A 97 8.27 -3.90 -22.87
C ASP A 97 8.79 -4.89 -21.82
N PHE A 98 7.96 -5.17 -20.82
CA PHE A 98 8.29 -6.11 -19.75
C PHE A 98 8.09 -7.59 -20.12
N SER A 99 7.79 -7.93 -21.38
CA SER A 99 7.39 -9.29 -21.74
C SER A 99 8.42 -10.35 -21.38
N ALA A 100 9.71 -10.02 -21.49
CA ALA A 100 10.80 -10.95 -21.21
C ALA A 100 10.85 -11.38 -19.74
N SER A 101 10.46 -10.52 -18.80
CA SER A 101 10.49 -10.79 -17.36
C SER A 101 9.46 -11.85 -16.91
N TYR A 102 8.44 -12.10 -17.74
CA TYR A 102 7.29 -12.92 -17.39
C TYR A 102 7.03 -14.06 -18.41
N ASP A 103 8.06 -14.45 -19.16
CA ASP A 103 7.93 -15.49 -20.17
C ASP A 103 7.45 -16.81 -19.54
N GLY A 104 6.51 -17.48 -20.20
CA GLY A 104 5.90 -18.72 -19.72
C GLY A 104 4.92 -18.61 -18.53
N LEU A 105 4.75 -17.44 -17.90
CA LEU A 105 3.85 -17.32 -16.74
C LEU A 105 2.37 -17.31 -17.08
N LYS A 106 2.00 -16.89 -18.29
CA LYS A 106 0.61 -16.81 -18.73
C LYS A 106 -0.11 -18.17 -18.60
N ASP A 107 0.55 -19.24 -19.01
CA ASP A 107 -0.03 -20.59 -18.95
C ASP A 107 -0.21 -21.08 -17.51
N ILE A 108 0.63 -20.62 -16.57
CA ILE A 108 0.51 -20.94 -15.14
C ILE A 108 -0.67 -20.17 -14.54
N ILE A 109 -0.76 -18.87 -14.80
CA ILE A 109 -1.79 -17.98 -14.27
C ILE A 109 -3.18 -18.39 -14.78
N SER A 110 -3.29 -18.76 -16.07
CA SER A 110 -4.55 -19.16 -16.71
C SER A 110 -5.23 -20.39 -16.11
N GLN A 111 -4.54 -21.15 -15.25
CA GLN A 111 -5.10 -22.31 -14.57
C GLN A 111 -5.88 -21.96 -13.30
N SER A 112 -5.81 -20.71 -12.84
CA SER A 112 -6.50 -20.23 -11.65
C SER A 112 -7.83 -19.56 -11.99
N ASP A 113 -8.76 -19.60 -11.05
CA ASP A 113 -10.03 -18.87 -11.13
C ASP A 113 -9.89 -17.42 -10.64
N LEU A 114 -8.83 -17.15 -9.87
CA LEU A 114 -8.46 -15.81 -9.39
C LEU A 114 -6.95 -15.76 -9.16
N ALA A 115 -6.27 -14.81 -9.80
CA ALA A 115 -4.84 -14.57 -9.65
C ALA A 115 -4.57 -13.23 -8.95
N VAL A 116 -3.76 -13.27 -7.89
CA VAL A 116 -3.39 -12.12 -7.07
C VAL A 116 -1.89 -11.89 -7.18
N ILE A 117 -1.45 -10.63 -7.23
CA ILE A 117 -0.04 -10.24 -7.19
C ILE A 117 0.18 -9.09 -6.22
N SER A 118 1.32 -9.10 -5.52
CA SER A 118 1.80 -7.95 -4.73
C SER A 118 2.57 -7.02 -5.65
N GLN A 119 1.98 -5.88 -6.04
CA GLN A 119 2.66 -4.88 -6.88
C GLN A 119 3.43 -3.94 -5.96
N ASN A 120 4.75 -4.14 -5.83
CA ASN A 120 5.56 -3.56 -4.76
C ASN A 120 6.39 -2.34 -5.20
N THR A 121 5.89 -1.63 -6.21
CA THR A 121 6.41 -0.33 -6.66
C THR A 121 5.24 0.48 -7.15
N VAL A 122 5.21 1.77 -6.80
CA VAL A 122 4.21 2.71 -7.33
C VAL A 122 4.23 2.69 -8.85
N MET A 123 3.05 2.74 -9.47
CA MET A 123 2.90 2.99 -10.91
C MET A 123 2.32 4.38 -11.12
N ASP A 124 3.14 5.30 -11.64
CA ASP A 124 2.74 6.68 -11.85
C ASP A 124 3.58 7.36 -12.95
N ASP A 125 3.07 7.32 -14.18
CA ASP A 125 3.66 8.03 -15.33
C ASP A 125 3.66 9.57 -15.19
N LYS A 126 3.02 10.15 -14.16
CA LYS A 126 3.10 11.61 -13.88
C LYS A 126 4.31 11.97 -13.02
N ASN A 127 4.96 11.00 -12.40
CA ASN A 127 6.22 11.17 -11.68
C ASN A 127 7.40 10.63 -12.51
N GLU A 128 8.62 11.05 -12.18
CA GLU A 128 9.80 10.52 -12.84
C GLU A 128 9.96 9.03 -12.53
N LEU A 129 10.31 8.25 -13.54
CA LEU A 129 10.71 6.85 -13.36
C LEU A 129 11.87 6.76 -12.37
N SER A 130 11.80 5.83 -11.43
CA SER A 130 12.85 5.59 -10.45
C SER A 130 12.92 4.15 -9.98
N ALA A 131 14.08 3.75 -9.47
CA ALA A 131 14.28 2.49 -8.76
C ALA A 131 14.76 2.79 -7.33
N ALA A 132 15.16 1.75 -6.59
CA ALA A 132 15.69 1.87 -5.23
C ALA A 132 16.54 3.13 -5.00
N PRO A 133 16.31 3.89 -3.90
CA PRO A 133 15.49 3.50 -2.74
C PRO A 133 14.00 3.87 -2.82
N ALA A 134 13.57 4.67 -3.81
CA ALA A 134 12.19 5.08 -3.98
C ALA A 134 11.73 4.70 -5.39
N PHE A 135 10.83 3.72 -5.50
CA PHE A 135 10.45 3.09 -6.75
C PHE A 135 9.27 3.78 -7.41
N ASN A 136 9.39 4.01 -8.71
CA ASN A 136 8.29 4.40 -9.59
C ASN A 136 8.45 3.65 -10.91
N THR A 137 7.45 2.83 -11.23
CA THR A 137 7.42 1.96 -12.40
C THR A 137 6.47 2.55 -13.43
N PRO A 138 6.75 2.43 -14.75
CA PRO A 138 5.84 2.92 -15.78
C PRO A 138 4.51 2.18 -15.78
N ASP A 139 3.43 2.87 -16.15
CA ASP A 139 2.07 2.31 -16.17
C ASP A 139 1.95 1.08 -17.09
N GLN A 140 2.82 0.98 -18.11
CA GLN A 140 2.93 -0.19 -19.01
C GLN A 140 3.21 -1.51 -18.28
N MET A 141 3.66 -1.46 -17.02
CA MET A 141 3.73 -2.65 -16.16
C MET A 141 2.33 -3.22 -15.88
N LEU A 142 1.35 -2.37 -15.55
CA LEU A 142 -0.01 -2.82 -15.28
C LEU A 142 -0.62 -3.51 -16.49
N ASP A 143 -0.47 -2.93 -17.68
CA ASP A 143 -0.89 -3.53 -18.96
C ASP A 143 -0.31 -4.93 -19.13
N LYS A 144 0.99 -5.10 -18.81
CA LYS A 144 1.66 -6.39 -18.90
C LYS A 144 1.06 -7.40 -17.92
N LEU A 145 0.83 -7.02 -16.67
CA LEU A 145 0.30 -7.91 -15.63
C LEU A 145 -1.16 -8.30 -15.90
N ILE A 146 -1.99 -7.36 -16.34
CA ILE A 146 -3.36 -7.63 -16.80
C ILE A 146 -3.30 -8.60 -17.98
N GLY A 147 -2.42 -8.38 -18.96
CA GLY A 147 -2.26 -9.26 -20.12
C GLY A 147 -1.76 -10.68 -19.80
N LEU A 148 -1.13 -10.88 -18.64
CA LEU A 148 -0.75 -12.19 -18.10
C LEU A 148 -1.91 -12.93 -17.43
N GLY A 149 -2.95 -12.20 -17.00
CA GLY A 149 -4.15 -12.75 -16.37
C GLY A 149 -4.24 -12.54 -14.85
N PHE A 150 -3.55 -11.54 -14.28
CA PHE A 150 -3.78 -11.16 -12.88
C PHE A 150 -5.09 -10.39 -12.73
N ASP A 151 -5.84 -10.70 -11.68
CA ASP A 151 -7.15 -10.10 -11.38
C ASP A 151 -7.09 -9.09 -10.23
N VAL A 152 -6.22 -9.34 -9.24
CA VAL A 152 -6.12 -8.52 -8.02
C VAL A 152 -4.70 -8.05 -7.79
N PHE A 153 -4.54 -6.74 -7.61
CA PHE A 153 -3.26 -6.08 -7.37
C PHE A 153 -3.22 -5.57 -5.93
N ASN A 154 -2.38 -6.21 -5.11
CA ASN A 154 -2.13 -5.74 -3.75
C ASN A 154 -1.07 -4.63 -3.78
N GLN A 155 -1.51 -3.40 -3.50
CA GLN A 155 -0.65 -2.21 -3.35
C GLN A 155 -0.27 -1.94 -1.89
N ALA A 156 -0.79 -2.72 -0.93
CA ALA A 156 -0.47 -2.54 0.49
C ALA A 156 0.92 -3.12 0.81
N ASN A 157 1.95 -2.33 0.51
CA ASN A 157 3.36 -2.65 0.74
C ASN A 157 4.11 -1.45 1.35
N ASP A 158 5.39 -1.66 1.66
CA ASP A 158 6.27 -0.66 2.28
C ASP A 158 6.69 0.48 1.34
N HIS A 159 6.50 0.30 0.02
CA HIS A 159 6.85 1.27 -1.02
C HIS A 159 5.65 2.07 -1.56
N ILE A 160 4.44 1.85 -1.02
CA ILE A 160 3.22 2.52 -1.47
C ILE A 160 3.32 4.05 -1.43
N THR A 161 4.18 4.60 -0.56
CA THR A 161 4.34 6.05 -0.37
C THR A 161 5.57 6.64 -1.08
N ASP A 162 6.27 5.88 -1.93
CA ASP A 162 7.54 6.33 -2.52
C ASP A 162 7.37 7.62 -3.34
N MET A 163 6.23 7.77 -4.02
CA MET A 163 5.85 8.98 -4.78
C MET A 163 4.88 9.90 -4.01
N GLY A 164 4.83 9.74 -2.68
CA GLY A 164 3.93 10.47 -1.78
C GLY A 164 2.45 10.19 -2.04
N LEU A 165 1.58 11.01 -1.44
CA LEU A 165 0.12 10.86 -1.57
C LEU A 165 -0.35 10.99 -3.03
N SER A 166 0.29 11.85 -3.83
CA SER A 166 -0.03 11.98 -5.25
C SER A 166 0.22 10.68 -6.01
N GLY A 167 1.33 10.00 -5.73
CA GLY A 167 1.64 8.72 -6.33
C GLY A 167 0.60 7.65 -6.00
N ILE A 168 0.20 7.56 -4.72
CA ILE A 168 -0.87 6.66 -4.30
C ILE A 168 -2.15 6.92 -5.09
N ILE A 169 -2.56 8.19 -5.20
CA ILE A 169 -3.78 8.58 -5.90
C ILE A 169 -3.69 8.27 -7.40
N ASN A 170 -2.52 8.44 -8.00
CA ASN A 170 -2.32 8.15 -9.41
C ASN A 170 -2.35 6.63 -9.67
N ASP A 171 -1.67 5.84 -8.86
CA ASP A 171 -1.59 4.37 -8.98
C ASP A 171 -2.97 3.72 -8.84
N ILE A 172 -3.76 4.10 -7.82
CA ILE A 172 -5.12 3.54 -7.64
C ILE A 172 -6.13 4.00 -8.69
N ALA A 173 -5.78 4.99 -9.51
CA ALA A 173 -6.66 5.55 -10.54
C ALA A 173 -6.41 4.93 -11.94
N LEU A 174 -5.42 4.04 -12.07
CA LEU A 174 -5.17 3.23 -13.26
C LEU A 174 -6.31 2.21 -13.48
#